data_AF-A0A6J8DD16-F1
#
_entry.id   AF-A0A6J8DD16-F1
#
_cell.length_a   1.000
_cell.length_b   1.000
_cell.length_c   1.000
_cell.angle_alpha   90.00
_cell.angle_beta   90.00
_cell.angle_gamma   90.00
#
_symmetry.space_group_name_H-M   'P 1'
#
loop_
_entity.id
_entity.type
_entity.pdbx_description
1 polymer ?
#
loop_
_entity_poly.entity_id
_entity_poly.type
_entity_poly.pdbx_seq_one_letter_code
_entity_poly.pdbx_strand_id
1 'polypeptide(L)'
;MHTHRLLVKPMVFVTTSGYIISVIGPYFSDCKNNDAQIMKHIIQHDTEEFKELVSEDDIMIVDRGFRDALDLLQEMGIQTKMPAFNKKGESQLPVEDSNVTRLVTKIRWVVESVHGRIKSWKYLDRVLPNSQIPFVSDYVNIACAIMNKYWPELNTGDLEQDEQLASKMLYLSKQKNLLHEKIIEEGLDKRSCKWQKIDASSAPTFPRLPEEDIRNITVGVYQLKLAPNYTREYLDDDGNYEVFTCDYEENLLCAKIQSRHISPKCYRVWVKYDDISVLFWYCHCKAGSRVVGTCSHVTALIWYLGIGKYTDNIFENCRDWSKYLLDARNLPDPVTVDESDNEEANDEE
;
A
#
# COMPACT_ATOMS: atom_id res chain seq x y z
N MET A 1 -20.09 -9.94 -10.45
CA MET A 1 -20.89 -11.18 -10.33
C MET A 1 -20.00 -12.32 -9.83
N HIS A 2 -19.83 -12.49 -8.51
CA HIS A 2 -19.19 -13.68 -7.93
C HIS A 2 -19.76 -13.92 -6.53
N THR A 3 -20.79 -14.76 -6.42
CA THR A 3 -21.42 -15.10 -5.12
C THR A 3 -21.63 -16.61 -4.92
N HIS A 4 -21.06 -17.49 -5.74
CA HIS A 4 -21.24 -18.95 -5.60
C HIS A 4 -20.01 -19.80 -5.96
N ARG A 5 -18.78 -19.34 -5.69
CA ARG A 5 -17.60 -20.21 -5.77
C ARG A 5 -17.23 -20.67 -4.37
N LEU A 6 -17.34 -21.98 -4.11
CA LEU A 6 -16.76 -22.58 -2.91
C LEU A 6 -15.25 -22.49 -3.04
N LEU A 7 -14.65 -21.61 -2.25
CA LEU A 7 -13.21 -21.45 -2.17
C LEU A 7 -12.69 -22.30 -1.02
N VAL A 8 -11.57 -22.97 -1.25
CA VAL A 8 -10.77 -23.61 -0.21
C VAL A 8 -9.45 -22.86 -0.11
N LYS A 9 -8.86 -22.77 1.09
CA LYS A 9 -7.60 -22.06 1.30
C LYS A 9 -6.62 -22.89 2.13
N PRO A 10 -5.37 -23.07 1.67
CA PRO A 10 -4.30 -23.61 2.49
C PRO A 10 -3.74 -22.53 3.44
N MET A 11 -3.16 -22.96 4.56
CA MET A 11 -2.33 -22.14 5.43
C MET A 11 -0.86 -22.43 5.11
N VAL A 12 -0.09 -21.41 4.75
CA VAL A 12 1.31 -21.57 4.32
C VAL A 12 2.23 -20.96 5.37
N PHE A 13 3.18 -21.76 5.87
CA PHE A 13 4.23 -21.32 6.78
C PHE A 13 5.53 -21.11 6.00
N VAL A 14 6.12 -19.91 6.15
CA VAL A 14 7.26 -19.48 5.35
C VAL A 14 8.30 -18.82 6.26
N THR A 15 9.56 -19.12 6.03
CA THR A 15 10.70 -18.42 6.64
C THR A 15 10.87 -17.01 6.08
N THR A 16 11.74 -16.21 6.69
CA THR A 16 12.11 -14.87 6.20
C THR A 16 12.86 -14.88 4.86
N SER A 17 13.44 -16.01 4.44
CA SER A 17 14.08 -16.17 3.13
C SER A 17 13.09 -16.53 2.00
N GLY A 18 11.84 -16.85 2.35
CA GLY A 18 10.84 -17.33 1.41
C GLY A 18 10.76 -18.84 1.27
N TYR A 19 11.55 -19.60 2.05
CA TYR A 19 11.46 -21.05 2.07
C TYR A 19 10.15 -21.50 2.74
N ILE A 20 9.37 -22.33 2.06
CA ILE A 20 8.09 -22.84 2.54
C ILE A 20 8.36 -24.04 3.45
N ILE A 21 7.96 -23.96 4.72
CA ILE A 21 8.20 -25.00 5.71
C ILE A 21 7.07 -26.03 5.67
N SER A 22 5.82 -25.58 5.68
CA SER A 22 4.63 -26.43 5.72
C SER A 22 3.46 -25.74 5.03
N VAL A 23 2.54 -26.55 4.50
CA VAL A 23 1.29 -26.13 3.88
C VAL A 23 0.15 -26.96 4.46
N ILE A 24 -0.59 -26.39 5.40
CA ILE A 24 -1.64 -27.08 6.13
C ILE A 24 -3.02 -26.83 5.50
N GLY A 25 -3.82 -27.89 5.40
CA GLY A 25 -5.22 -27.84 4.95
C GLY A 25 -5.43 -28.68 3.67
N PRO A 26 -6.32 -28.26 2.76
CA PRO A 26 -6.99 -26.96 2.70
C PRO A 26 -8.20 -26.84 3.65
N TYR A 27 -8.50 -25.62 4.08
CA TYR A 27 -9.67 -25.28 4.88
C TYR A 27 -10.78 -24.67 4.01
N PHE A 28 -12.02 -24.69 4.49
CA PHE A 28 -13.08 -23.90 3.85
C PHE A 28 -12.73 -22.41 3.89
N SER A 29 -13.13 -21.65 2.87
CA SER A 29 -12.97 -20.18 2.85
C SER A 29 -14.30 -19.50 3.19
N ASP A 30 -14.86 -19.83 4.35
CA ASP A 30 -16.06 -19.21 4.90
C ASP A 30 -15.76 -18.37 6.15
N CYS A 31 -16.78 -17.73 6.72
CA CYS A 31 -16.63 -16.87 7.90
C CYS A 31 -16.21 -17.62 9.17
N LYS A 32 -16.47 -18.93 9.26
CA LYS A 32 -16.09 -19.77 10.40
C LYS A 32 -14.62 -20.16 10.35
N ASN A 33 -14.06 -20.26 9.15
CA ASN A 33 -12.67 -20.62 8.88
C ASN A 33 -11.82 -19.38 8.57
N ASN A 34 -11.95 -18.33 9.39
CA ASN A 34 -11.06 -17.19 9.32
C ASN A 34 -9.64 -17.57 9.78
N ASP A 35 -8.66 -16.69 9.53
CA ASP A 35 -7.24 -17.01 9.72
C ASP A 35 -6.92 -17.34 11.19
N ALA A 36 -7.53 -16.63 12.15
CA ALA A 36 -7.38 -16.93 13.57
C ALA A 36 -7.97 -18.30 13.95
N GLN A 37 -9.15 -18.67 13.43
CA GLN A 37 -9.76 -19.97 13.73
C GLN A 37 -8.97 -21.13 13.14
N ILE A 38 -8.41 -20.95 11.94
CA ILE A 38 -7.51 -21.95 11.34
C ILE A 38 -6.25 -22.10 12.18
N MET A 39 -5.63 -21.00 12.60
CA MET A 39 -4.45 -21.05 13.47
C MET A 39 -4.75 -21.76 14.80
N LYS A 40 -5.89 -21.48 15.43
CA LYS A 40 -6.34 -22.19 16.64
C LYS A 40 -6.49 -23.69 16.39
N HIS A 41 -7.13 -24.06 15.29
CA HIS A 41 -7.29 -25.47 14.91
C HIS A 41 -5.92 -26.15 14.78
N ILE A 42 -4.99 -25.55 14.04
CA ILE A 42 -3.63 -26.08 13.83
C ILE A 42 -2.94 -26.34 15.17
N ILE A 43 -2.93 -25.36 16.07
CA ILE A 43 -2.24 -25.46 17.37
C ILE A 43 -2.90 -26.48 18.29
N GLN A 44 -4.22 -26.45 18.41
CA GLN A 44 -4.96 -27.29 19.36
C GLN A 44 -4.92 -28.77 18.97
N HIS A 45 -4.94 -29.07 17.67
CA HIS A 45 -4.86 -30.44 17.15
C HIS A 45 -3.44 -30.86 16.78
N ASP A 46 -2.46 -29.98 16.98
CA ASP A 46 -1.06 -30.17 16.58
C ASP A 46 -0.93 -30.68 15.13
N THR A 47 -1.67 -30.02 14.23
CA THR A 47 -1.76 -30.46 12.83
C THR A 47 -0.39 -30.38 12.17
N GLU A 48 0.03 -31.47 11.51
CA GLU A 48 1.39 -31.62 10.93
C GLU A 48 2.52 -31.38 11.94
N GLU A 49 2.33 -31.79 13.21
CA GLU A 49 3.37 -31.66 14.25
C GLU A 49 3.85 -30.20 14.37
N PHE A 50 2.92 -29.25 14.21
CA PHE A 50 3.22 -27.82 14.19
C PHE A 50 4.05 -27.37 15.40
N LYS A 51 3.84 -27.98 16.57
CA LYS A 51 4.62 -27.68 17.78
C LYS A 51 6.10 -28.06 17.66
N GLU A 52 6.46 -28.99 16.78
CA GLU A 52 7.85 -29.32 16.48
C GLU A 52 8.50 -28.33 15.49
N LEU A 53 7.68 -27.58 14.74
CA LEU A 53 8.14 -26.57 13.78
C LEU A 53 8.51 -25.23 14.43
N VAL A 54 8.12 -25.01 15.69
CA VAL A 54 8.30 -23.75 16.42
C VAL A 54 8.99 -24.00 17.75
N SER A 55 9.74 -23.01 18.21
CA SER A 55 10.41 -23.00 19.51
C SER A 55 10.02 -21.78 20.33
N GLU A 56 10.25 -21.85 21.66
CA GLU A 56 10.15 -20.65 22.51
C GLU A 56 11.05 -19.54 21.95
N ASP A 57 10.59 -18.29 22.08
CA ASP A 57 11.21 -17.08 21.54
C ASP A 57 11.18 -16.89 20.01
N ASP A 58 10.61 -17.82 19.25
CA ASP A 58 10.41 -17.62 17.81
C ASP A 58 9.52 -16.41 17.53
N ILE A 59 9.84 -15.68 16.45
CA ILE A 59 9.09 -14.51 16.02
C ILE A 59 8.20 -14.86 14.83
N MET A 60 6.89 -14.85 15.04
CA MET A 60 5.90 -15.05 13.99
C MET A 60 5.33 -13.72 13.49
N ILE A 61 5.49 -13.46 12.19
CA ILE A 61 4.88 -12.32 11.51
C ILE A 61 3.51 -12.72 10.99
N VAL A 62 2.45 -12.07 11.49
CA VAL A 62 1.06 -12.39 11.13
C VAL A 62 0.31 -11.16 10.62
N ASP A 63 -0.71 -11.39 9.80
CA ASP A 63 -1.64 -10.34 9.40
C ASP A 63 -2.70 -10.09 10.50
N ARG A 64 -3.44 -9.00 10.34
CA ARG A 64 -4.52 -8.57 11.23
C ARG A 64 -5.61 -9.62 11.45
N GLY A 65 -5.80 -10.54 10.50
CA GLY A 65 -6.78 -11.63 10.58
C GLY A 65 -6.48 -12.66 11.67
N PHE A 66 -5.25 -12.69 12.20
CA PHE A 66 -4.82 -13.62 13.24
C PHE A 66 -5.00 -13.08 14.67
N ARG A 67 -5.54 -11.87 14.83
CA ARG A 67 -5.67 -11.19 16.13
C ARG A 67 -6.20 -12.09 17.24
N ASP A 68 -7.26 -12.85 16.96
CA ASP A 68 -7.93 -13.64 17.98
C ASP A 68 -7.17 -14.93 18.34
N ALA A 69 -6.07 -15.24 17.68
CA ALA A 69 -5.18 -16.38 17.94
C ALA A 69 -3.85 -15.99 18.59
N LEU A 70 -3.61 -14.69 18.84
CA LEU A 70 -2.33 -14.22 19.37
C LEU A 70 -2.04 -14.71 20.79
N ASP A 71 -3.05 -14.74 21.66
CA ASP A 71 -2.89 -15.21 23.05
C ASP A 71 -2.41 -16.67 23.06
N LEU A 72 -2.98 -17.51 22.20
CA LEU A 72 -2.60 -18.92 22.08
C LEU A 72 -1.16 -19.10 21.58
N LEU A 73 -0.70 -18.25 20.65
CA LEU A 73 0.69 -18.26 20.19
C LEU A 73 1.64 -17.81 21.32
N GLN A 74 1.24 -16.81 22.11
CA GLN A 74 2.03 -16.31 23.24
C GLN A 74 2.12 -17.34 24.38
N GLU A 75 1.05 -18.10 24.63
CA GLU A 75 1.05 -19.23 25.57
C GLU A 75 2.06 -20.33 25.20
N MET A 76 2.38 -20.46 23.90
CA MET A 76 3.43 -21.35 23.39
C MET A 76 4.85 -20.73 23.45
N GLY A 77 5.00 -19.52 23.99
CA GLY A 77 6.28 -18.80 24.00
C GLY A 77 6.63 -18.11 22.68
N ILE A 78 5.72 -18.04 21.72
CA ILE A 78 5.96 -17.43 20.41
C ILE A 78 5.70 -15.92 20.48
N GLN A 79 6.69 -15.15 20.04
CA GLN A 79 6.55 -13.70 19.89
C GLN A 79 5.80 -13.37 18.60
N THR A 80 4.69 -12.66 18.71
CA THR A 80 3.89 -12.28 17.53
C THR A 80 4.11 -10.82 17.15
N LYS A 81 4.28 -10.55 15.85
CA LYS A 81 4.32 -9.19 15.29
C LYS A 81 3.26 -9.04 14.20
N MET A 82 2.48 -7.95 14.30
CA MET A 82 1.33 -7.69 13.46
C MET A 82 1.22 -6.19 13.14
N PRO A 83 0.67 -5.78 11.98
CA PRO A 83 0.37 -4.38 11.71
C PRO A 83 -0.62 -3.77 12.72
N ALA A 84 -0.32 -2.56 13.22
CA ALA A 84 -1.13 -1.90 14.25
C ALA A 84 -2.52 -1.48 13.75
N PHE A 85 -3.48 -1.41 14.68
CA PHE A 85 -4.84 -0.94 14.41
C PHE A 85 -5.01 0.51 14.85
N ASN A 86 -5.79 1.27 14.09
CA ASN A 86 -6.24 2.57 14.57
C ASN A 86 -7.13 2.35 15.78
N LYS A 87 -7.01 3.22 16.78
CA LYS A 87 -8.00 3.25 17.85
C LYS A 87 -9.34 3.75 17.29
N LYS A 88 -10.42 3.39 17.98
CA LYS A 88 -11.77 3.78 17.56
C LYS A 88 -11.86 5.30 17.51
N GLY A 89 -12.25 5.85 16.36
CA GLY A 89 -12.36 7.30 16.14
C GLY A 89 -11.12 7.96 15.54
N GLU A 90 -9.98 7.26 15.47
CA GLU A 90 -8.74 7.82 14.90
C GLU A 90 -8.62 7.56 13.40
N SER A 91 -8.31 8.62 12.64
CA SER A 91 -8.10 8.56 11.19
C SER A 91 -6.69 8.11 10.80
N GLN A 92 -5.73 8.21 11.72
CA GLN A 92 -4.30 7.95 11.50
C GLN A 92 -3.68 7.23 12.70
N LEU A 93 -2.68 6.39 12.44
CA LEU A 93 -1.89 5.73 13.48
C LEU A 93 -0.89 6.69 14.13
N PRO A 94 -0.57 6.53 15.43
CA PRO A 94 0.58 7.17 16.04
C PRO A 94 1.88 6.92 15.26
N VAL A 95 2.88 7.80 15.41
CA VAL A 95 4.16 7.69 14.69
C VAL A 95 4.84 6.35 14.99
N GLU A 96 4.90 5.97 16.28
CA GLU A 96 5.51 4.72 16.74
C GLU A 96 4.82 3.49 16.12
N ASP A 97 3.49 3.41 16.22
CA ASP A 97 2.69 2.33 15.63
C ASP A 97 2.81 2.26 14.10
N SER A 98 2.91 3.41 13.44
CA SER A 98 3.09 3.49 11.99
C SER A 98 4.48 3.01 11.56
N ASN A 99 5.51 3.35 12.33
CA ASN A 99 6.87 2.87 12.14
C ASN A 99 6.96 1.36 12.34
N VAL A 100 6.44 0.82 13.45
CA VAL A 100 6.39 -0.63 13.72
C VAL A 100 5.62 -1.36 12.62
N THR A 101 4.47 -0.83 12.21
CA THR A 101 3.69 -1.39 11.08
C THR A 101 4.51 -1.46 9.79
N ARG A 102 5.40 -0.50 9.53
CA ARG A 102 6.26 -0.54 8.36
C ARG A 102 7.33 -1.63 8.45
N LEU A 103 7.93 -1.82 9.63
CA LEU A 103 8.89 -2.91 9.88
C LEU A 103 8.23 -4.27 9.63
N VAL A 104 7.02 -4.48 10.19
CA VAL A 104 6.24 -5.70 9.99
C VAL A 104 5.90 -5.91 8.51
N THR A 105 5.42 -4.87 7.83
CA THR A 105 5.03 -5.00 6.40
C THR A 105 6.23 -5.18 5.47
N LYS A 106 7.44 -4.77 5.85
CA LYS A 106 8.68 -5.07 5.10
C LYS A 106 8.95 -6.57 5.04
N ILE A 107 8.80 -7.27 6.16
CA ILE A 107 9.04 -8.72 6.25
C ILE A 107 7.84 -9.49 5.67
N ARG A 108 6.61 -9.03 5.93
CA ARG A 108 5.38 -9.63 5.40
C ARG A 108 5.35 -9.74 3.87
N TRP A 109 6.09 -8.88 3.16
CA TRP A 109 6.26 -8.96 1.71
C TRP A 109 6.76 -10.33 1.23
N VAL A 110 7.56 -11.04 2.03
CA VAL A 110 8.04 -12.40 1.71
C VAL A 110 6.86 -13.36 1.56
N VAL A 111 5.91 -13.32 2.48
CA VAL A 111 4.67 -14.13 2.44
C VAL A 111 3.82 -13.75 1.22
N GLU A 112 3.67 -12.46 0.93
CA GLU A 112 2.93 -12.00 -0.25
C GLU A 112 3.57 -12.49 -1.56
N SER A 113 4.90 -12.46 -1.62
CA SER A 113 5.66 -12.96 -2.75
C SER A 113 5.48 -14.47 -2.93
N VAL A 114 5.60 -15.26 -1.85
CA VAL A 114 5.33 -16.71 -1.91
C VAL A 114 3.90 -17.00 -2.39
N HIS A 115 2.90 -16.32 -1.83
CA HIS A 115 1.52 -16.45 -2.30
C HIS A 115 1.35 -16.07 -3.78
N GLY A 116 2.05 -15.02 -4.24
CA GLY A 116 2.09 -14.66 -5.66
C GLY A 116 2.69 -15.75 -6.54
N ARG A 117 3.78 -16.39 -6.08
CA ARG A 117 4.41 -17.53 -6.77
C ARG A 117 3.47 -18.73 -6.84
N ILE A 118 2.79 -19.09 -5.74
CA ILE A 118 1.79 -20.17 -5.73
C ILE A 118 0.64 -19.88 -6.73
N LYS A 119 0.13 -18.65 -6.75
CA LYS A 119 -0.96 -18.24 -7.66
C LYS A 119 -0.54 -18.21 -9.14
N SER A 120 0.75 -18.18 -9.44
CA SER A 120 1.22 -18.23 -10.83
C SER A 120 1.07 -19.62 -11.48
N TRP A 121 0.84 -20.66 -10.67
CA TRP A 121 0.56 -22.00 -11.16
C TRP A 121 -0.84 -22.05 -11.78
N LYS A 122 -0.89 -22.11 -13.11
CA LYS A 122 -2.15 -22.09 -13.90
C LYS A 122 -3.19 -23.12 -13.46
N TYR A 123 -2.76 -24.25 -12.91
CA TYR A 123 -3.69 -25.27 -12.41
C TYR A 123 -4.42 -24.79 -11.15
N LEU A 124 -3.71 -24.15 -10.21
CA LEU A 124 -4.26 -23.64 -8.95
C LEU A 124 -5.05 -22.34 -9.12
N ASP A 125 -4.83 -21.59 -10.21
CA ASP A 125 -5.58 -20.38 -10.55
C ASP A 125 -6.96 -20.68 -11.19
N ARG A 126 -7.25 -21.96 -11.50
CA ARG A 126 -8.49 -22.38 -12.17
C ARG A 126 -9.50 -22.96 -11.18
N VAL A 127 -10.77 -22.97 -11.61
CA VAL A 127 -11.83 -23.70 -10.91
C VAL A 127 -11.61 -25.19 -11.16
N LEU A 128 -11.37 -25.94 -10.08
CA LEU A 128 -11.19 -27.39 -10.13
C LEU A 128 -12.56 -28.09 -10.02
N PRO A 129 -12.74 -29.25 -10.71
CA PRO A 129 -13.90 -30.09 -10.49
C PRO A 129 -13.98 -30.60 -9.04
N ASN A 130 -15.19 -30.79 -8.50
CA ASN A 130 -15.36 -31.30 -7.12
C ASN A 130 -14.69 -32.66 -6.88
N SER A 131 -14.52 -33.48 -7.92
CA SER A 131 -13.79 -34.76 -7.83
C SER A 131 -12.31 -34.60 -7.48
N GLN A 132 -11.76 -33.39 -7.63
CA GLN A 132 -10.36 -33.09 -7.32
C GLN A 132 -10.15 -32.64 -5.87
N ILE A 133 -11.23 -32.32 -5.12
CA ILE A 133 -11.15 -31.80 -3.74
C ILE A 133 -10.22 -32.63 -2.83
N PRO A 134 -10.28 -33.98 -2.83
CA PRO A 134 -9.41 -34.79 -1.97
C PRO A 134 -7.91 -34.62 -2.22
N PHE A 135 -7.52 -34.15 -3.41
CA PHE A 135 -6.13 -34.06 -3.85
C PHE A 135 -5.59 -32.61 -3.83
N VAL A 136 -6.43 -31.63 -3.48
CA VAL A 136 -6.02 -30.21 -3.50
C VAL A 136 -4.83 -29.96 -2.58
N SER A 137 -4.78 -30.62 -1.41
CA SER A 137 -3.64 -30.50 -0.50
C SER A 137 -2.35 -30.98 -1.16
N ASP A 138 -2.38 -32.15 -1.78
CA ASP A 138 -1.22 -32.72 -2.49
C ASP A 138 -0.76 -31.81 -3.62
N TYR A 139 -1.68 -31.23 -4.40
CA TYR A 139 -1.32 -30.34 -5.50
C TYR A 139 -0.60 -29.08 -5.02
N VAL A 140 -1.06 -28.46 -3.93
CA VAL A 140 -0.39 -27.28 -3.37
C VAL A 140 0.96 -27.68 -2.76
N ASN A 141 1.03 -28.79 -2.04
CA ASN A 141 2.28 -29.30 -1.47
C ASN A 141 3.33 -29.61 -2.54
N ILE A 142 2.95 -30.30 -3.62
CA ILE A 142 3.83 -30.58 -4.77
C ILE A 142 4.31 -29.27 -5.40
N ALA A 143 3.41 -28.32 -5.64
CA ALA A 143 3.78 -27.02 -6.20
C ALA A 143 4.78 -26.28 -5.29
N CYS A 144 4.55 -26.27 -3.98
CA CYS A 144 5.44 -25.63 -3.01
C CYS A 144 6.80 -26.34 -2.91
N ALA A 145 6.84 -27.67 -2.98
CA ALA A 145 8.09 -28.44 -3.00
C ALA A 145 8.91 -28.16 -4.27
N ILE A 146 8.27 -28.10 -5.45
CA ILE A 146 8.93 -27.73 -6.70
C ILE A 146 9.44 -26.28 -6.62
N MET A 147 8.66 -25.37 -6.03
CA MET A 147 9.09 -23.99 -5.81
C MET A 147 10.34 -23.92 -4.95
N ASN A 148 10.35 -24.56 -3.77
CA ASN A 148 11.52 -24.60 -2.89
C ASN A 148 12.76 -25.18 -3.59
N LYS A 149 12.58 -26.16 -4.49
CA LYS A 149 13.70 -26.82 -5.16
C LYS A 149 14.31 -26.02 -6.31
N TYR A 150 13.47 -25.36 -7.11
CA TYR A 150 13.89 -24.85 -8.43
C TYR A 150 13.74 -23.33 -8.60
N TRP A 151 12.98 -22.65 -7.74
CA TRP A 151 12.79 -21.22 -7.89
C TRP A 151 13.92 -20.46 -7.21
N PRO A 152 14.30 -19.29 -7.74
CA PRO A 152 15.29 -18.45 -7.07
C PRO A 152 14.78 -18.06 -5.68
N GLU A 153 15.70 -17.94 -4.73
CA GLU A 153 15.37 -17.43 -3.40
C GLU A 153 14.71 -16.04 -3.49
N LEU A 154 13.91 -15.67 -2.49
CA LEU A 154 13.34 -14.32 -2.42
C LEU A 154 14.35 -13.30 -1.88
N ASN A 155 15.39 -13.77 -1.21
CA ASN A 155 16.50 -12.93 -0.77
C ASN A 155 17.25 -12.37 -1.99
N THR A 156 17.67 -11.11 -1.89
CA THR A 156 18.51 -10.46 -2.91
C THR A 156 19.91 -11.06 -2.99
N GLY A 157 20.33 -11.82 -1.96
CA GLY A 157 21.64 -12.44 -1.86
C GLY A 157 22.73 -11.49 -1.35
N ASP A 158 22.37 -10.24 -1.03
CA ASP A 158 23.29 -9.24 -0.49
C ASP A 158 22.97 -8.97 1.00
N LEU A 159 23.56 -9.81 1.85
CA LEU A 159 23.38 -9.74 3.30
C LEU A 159 23.79 -8.38 3.86
N GLU A 160 24.85 -7.78 3.32
CA GLU A 160 25.38 -6.50 3.81
C GLU A 160 24.38 -5.36 3.52
N GLN A 161 23.84 -5.30 2.30
CA GLN A 161 22.80 -4.31 1.96
C GLN A 161 21.53 -4.51 2.79
N ASP A 162 21.11 -5.75 3.01
CA ASP A 162 19.92 -6.04 3.82
C ASP A 162 20.12 -5.66 5.30
N GLU A 163 21.30 -5.90 5.87
CA GLU A 163 21.67 -5.48 7.23
C GLU A 163 21.75 -3.96 7.37
N GLN A 164 22.35 -3.26 6.39
CA GLN A 164 22.40 -1.80 6.35
C GLN A 164 20.99 -1.21 6.28
N LEU A 165 20.12 -1.76 5.42
CA LEU A 165 18.74 -1.33 5.29
C LEU A 165 17.94 -1.59 6.57
N ALA A 166 18.09 -2.77 7.18
CA ALA A 166 17.44 -3.13 8.43
C ALA A 166 17.88 -2.19 9.58
N SER A 167 19.17 -1.92 9.69
CA SER A 167 19.74 -0.99 10.66
C SER A 167 19.19 0.43 10.48
N LYS A 168 19.12 0.92 9.24
CA LYS A 168 18.49 2.20 8.91
C LYS A 168 17.01 2.21 9.31
N MET A 169 16.24 1.17 9.00
CA MET A 169 14.82 1.07 9.37
C MET A 169 14.62 1.07 10.88
N LEU A 170 15.46 0.36 11.63
CA LEU A 170 15.42 0.31 13.10
C LEU A 170 15.86 1.62 13.74
N TYR A 171 16.80 2.33 13.14
CA TYR A 171 17.18 3.68 13.58
C TYR A 171 16.02 4.66 13.39
N LEU A 172 15.43 4.69 12.18
CA LEU A 172 14.31 5.57 11.83
C LEU A 172 13.05 5.27 12.65
N SER A 173 12.80 4.00 13.01
CA SER A 173 11.60 3.62 13.76
C SER A 173 11.53 4.22 15.16
N LYS A 174 12.70 4.54 15.74
CA LYS A 174 12.85 5.18 17.05
C LYS A 174 12.76 6.71 16.98
N GLN A 175 12.70 7.28 15.77
CA GLN A 175 12.63 8.72 15.60
C GLN A 175 11.18 9.22 15.62
N LYS A 176 11.03 10.45 16.12
CA LYS A 176 9.79 11.22 15.99
C LYS A 176 9.69 11.83 14.59
N ASN A 177 8.46 12.09 14.16
CA ASN A 177 8.23 12.87 12.94
C ASN A 177 8.08 14.35 13.32
N LEU A 178 9.19 15.08 13.29
CA LEU A 178 9.23 16.50 13.66
C LEU A 178 8.34 17.37 12.78
N LEU A 179 8.21 17.03 11.49
CA LEU A 179 7.30 17.75 10.61
C LEU A 179 5.85 17.51 11.00
N HIS A 180 5.47 16.28 11.33
CA HIS A 180 4.14 15.98 11.86
C HIS A 180 3.85 16.77 13.15
N GLU A 181 4.78 16.78 14.11
CA GLU A 181 4.63 17.56 15.36
C GLU A 181 4.40 19.05 15.03
N LYS A 182 5.24 19.63 14.16
CA LYS A 182 5.11 21.03 13.71
C LYS A 182 3.77 21.32 13.05
N ILE A 183 3.34 20.50 12.08
CA ILE A 183 2.08 20.70 11.34
C ILE A 183 0.90 20.76 12.31
N ILE A 184 0.89 19.89 13.33
CA ILE A 184 -0.20 19.81 14.32
C ILE A 184 -0.13 20.95 15.34
N GLU A 185 1.06 21.22 15.91
CA GLU A 185 1.26 22.26 16.93
C GLU A 185 0.94 23.66 16.39
N GLU A 186 1.35 23.96 15.15
CA GLU A 186 1.06 25.24 14.51
C GLU A 186 -0.31 25.28 13.83
N GLY A 187 -1.03 24.15 13.79
CA GLY A 187 -2.34 24.01 13.17
C GLY A 187 -2.34 24.23 11.66
N LEU A 188 -1.21 23.97 10.98
CA LEU A 188 -1.06 24.13 9.52
C LEU A 188 -1.98 23.20 8.73
N ASP A 189 -2.42 22.10 9.34
CA ASP A 189 -3.44 21.20 8.80
C ASP A 189 -4.83 21.86 8.68
N LYS A 190 -5.15 22.77 9.60
CA LYS A 190 -6.45 23.47 9.70
C LYS A 190 -6.45 24.82 9.00
N ARG A 191 -5.29 25.43 8.77
CA ARG A 191 -5.20 26.73 8.10
C ARG A 191 -5.78 26.65 6.69
N SER A 192 -6.51 27.72 6.34
CA SER A 192 -6.90 27.99 4.97
C SER A 192 -5.68 28.47 4.19
N CYS A 193 -5.54 28.02 2.95
CA CYS A 193 -4.45 28.45 2.10
C CYS A 193 -4.93 28.73 0.69
N LYS A 194 -4.25 29.67 0.02
CA LYS A 194 -4.37 29.89 -1.40
C LYS A 194 -3.65 28.76 -2.11
N TRP A 195 -4.45 27.90 -2.75
CA TRP A 195 -3.95 26.78 -3.51
C TRP A 195 -3.51 27.26 -4.90
N GLN A 196 -2.26 26.98 -5.26
CA GLN A 196 -1.74 27.24 -6.60
C GLN A 196 -1.50 25.93 -7.33
N LYS A 197 -1.96 25.83 -8.58
CA LYS A 197 -1.63 24.71 -9.45
C LYS A 197 -0.17 24.85 -9.86
N ILE A 198 0.64 23.82 -9.64
CA ILE A 198 1.99 23.76 -10.23
C ILE A 198 1.84 23.41 -11.71
N ASP A 199 2.26 24.32 -12.59
CA ASP A 199 2.61 23.94 -13.95
C ASP A 199 4.09 23.52 -14.00
N ALA A 200 4.52 22.80 -15.04
CA ALA A 200 5.91 22.34 -15.14
C ALA A 200 6.94 23.48 -15.12
N SER A 201 6.55 24.69 -15.55
CA SER A 201 7.36 25.90 -15.58
C SER A 201 7.34 26.75 -14.30
N SER A 202 6.34 26.57 -13.42
CA SER A 202 6.07 27.33 -12.20
C SER A 202 6.34 26.51 -10.95
N ALA A 203 6.90 25.30 -11.10
CA ALA A 203 7.21 24.42 -10.00
C ALA A 203 8.18 25.10 -9.03
N PRO A 204 7.96 25.00 -7.70
CA PRO A 204 8.93 25.48 -6.73
C PRO A 204 10.30 24.83 -6.98
N THR A 205 11.37 25.54 -6.60
CA THR A 205 12.76 25.08 -6.71
C THR A 205 12.97 23.85 -5.82
N PHE A 206 12.53 22.69 -6.30
CA PHE A 206 12.62 21.41 -5.61
C PHE A 206 13.90 20.69 -6.07
N PRO A 207 14.62 20.00 -5.17
CA PRO A 207 15.86 19.32 -5.52
C PRO A 207 15.61 18.24 -6.58
N ARG A 208 16.50 18.16 -7.56
CA ARG A 208 16.52 17.05 -8.51
C ARG A 208 17.11 15.83 -7.82
N LEU A 209 16.28 14.81 -7.58
CA LEU A 209 16.67 13.61 -6.84
C LEU A 209 16.92 12.46 -7.81
N PRO A 210 18.07 11.77 -7.82
CA PRO A 210 18.21 10.52 -8.53
C PRO A 210 17.28 9.44 -7.96
N GLU A 211 16.93 8.44 -8.77
CA GLU A 211 16.00 7.37 -8.37
C GLU A 211 16.44 6.64 -7.10
N GLU A 212 17.75 6.46 -6.92
CA GLU A 212 18.32 5.81 -5.75
C GLU A 212 18.10 6.63 -4.45
N ASP A 213 18.09 7.96 -4.52
CA ASP A 213 17.77 8.80 -3.36
C ASP A 213 16.29 8.66 -2.98
N ILE A 214 15.41 8.57 -3.96
CA ILE A 214 13.99 8.32 -3.71
C ILE A 214 13.79 6.91 -3.16
N ARG A 215 14.50 5.91 -3.67
CA ARG A 215 14.50 4.54 -3.13
C ARG A 215 14.99 4.49 -1.68
N ASN A 216 15.98 5.31 -1.35
CA ASN A 216 16.49 5.50 0.01
C ASN A 216 15.46 6.14 0.94
N ILE A 217 14.66 7.08 0.43
CA ILE A 217 13.56 7.71 1.16
C ILE A 217 12.39 6.73 1.37
N THR A 218 12.01 5.96 0.35
CA THR A 218 10.87 5.02 0.42
C THR A 218 11.20 3.74 1.19
N VAL A 219 12.49 3.43 1.34
CA VAL A 219 12.99 2.20 1.97
C VAL A 219 12.43 0.96 1.24
N GLY A 220 12.38 1.04 -0.09
CA GLY A 220 11.92 -0.04 -0.96
C GLY A 220 11.32 0.41 -2.28
N VAL A 221 11.27 -0.53 -3.23
CA VAL A 221 10.87 -0.25 -4.61
C VAL A 221 9.36 -0.18 -4.83
N TYR A 222 8.56 -0.66 -3.88
CA TYR A 222 7.11 -0.79 -4.08
C TYR A 222 6.43 0.57 -4.29
N GLN A 223 6.64 1.52 -3.38
CA GLN A 223 6.06 2.86 -3.51
C GLN A 223 6.61 3.60 -4.73
N LEU A 224 7.88 3.40 -5.06
CA LEU A 224 8.54 3.98 -6.22
C LEU A 224 7.92 3.49 -7.54
N LYS A 225 7.73 2.17 -7.70
CA LYS A 225 7.05 1.57 -8.86
C LYS A 225 5.60 2.02 -9.02
N LEU A 226 4.94 2.37 -7.90
CA LEU A 226 3.58 2.89 -7.93
C LEU A 226 3.49 4.38 -8.26
N ALA A 227 4.58 5.13 -8.08
CA ALA A 227 4.60 6.58 -8.21
C ALA A 227 4.15 7.06 -9.60
N PRO A 228 4.64 6.53 -10.74
CA PRO A 228 4.18 6.97 -12.07
C PRO A 228 2.67 6.83 -12.26
N ASN A 229 2.12 5.67 -11.89
CA ASN A 229 0.67 5.43 -11.99
C ASN A 229 -0.13 6.34 -11.05
N TYR A 230 0.42 6.68 -9.87
CA TYR A 230 -0.20 7.64 -8.97
C TYR A 230 -0.15 9.04 -9.59
N THR A 231 0.97 9.40 -10.22
CA THR A 231 1.19 10.70 -10.83
C THR A 231 0.26 10.94 -12.02
N ARG A 232 0.08 9.94 -12.90
CA ARG A 232 -0.75 10.06 -14.11
C ARG A 232 -2.19 10.50 -13.83
N GLU A 233 -2.76 10.09 -12.71
CA GLU A 233 -4.13 10.49 -12.33
C GLU A 233 -4.28 11.98 -12.00
N TYR A 234 -3.17 12.70 -11.82
CA TYR A 234 -3.17 14.15 -11.56
C TYR A 234 -2.52 14.91 -12.70
N LEU A 235 -2.26 14.27 -13.84
CA LEU A 235 -1.91 15.03 -15.03
C LEU A 235 -3.19 15.52 -15.68
N ASP A 236 -3.23 16.82 -15.98
CA ASP A 236 -4.26 17.37 -16.84
C ASP A 236 -4.00 16.97 -18.32
N ASP A 237 -4.93 17.35 -19.19
CA ASP A 237 -4.88 17.06 -20.63
C ASP A 237 -3.64 17.68 -21.31
N ASP A 238 -3.05 18.71 -20.69
CA ASP A 238 -1.82 19.39 -21.13
C ASP A 238 -0.55 18.75 -20.55
N GLY A 239 -0.68 17.69 -19.74
CA GLY A 239 0.43 16.97 -19.12
C GLY A 239 1.03 17.68 -17.89
N ASN A 240 0.34 18.66 -17.31
CA ASN A 240 0.74 19.32 -16.07
C ASN A 240 0.22 18.56 -14.86
N TYR A 241 1.06 18.44 -13.84
CA TYR A 241 0.71 17.77 -12.60
C TYR A 241 -0.04 18.72 -11.67
N GLU A 242 -1.35 18.47 -11.52
CA GLU A 242 -2.27 19.23 -10.68
C GLU A 242 -1.97 19.01 -9.19
N VAL A 243 -0.87 19.59 -8.74
CA VAL A 243 -0.57 19.73 -7.32
C VAL A 243 -0.95 21.12 -6.90
N PHE A 244 -1.93 21.17 -6.02
CA PHE A 244 -2.26 22.37 -5.28
C PHE A 244 -1.21 22.58 -4.22
N THR A 245 -0.37 23.60 -4.36
CA THR A 245 0.61 24.00 -3.35
C THR A 245 0.09 25.09 -2.44
N CYS A 246 0.63 25.13 -1.23
CA CYS A 246 0.43 26.20 -0.29
C CYS A 246 1.78 26.68 0.24
N ASP A 247 2.02 27.98 0.13
CA ASP A 247 3.22 28.64 0.66
C ASP A 247 3.00 29.02 2.12
N TYR A 248 3.36 28.11 3.03
CA TYR A 248 3.40 28.41 4.47
C TYR A 248 4.74 29.01 4.88
N GLU A 249 5.83 28.43 4.38
CA GLU A 249 7.21 28.77 4.71
C GLU A 249 8.12 28.39 3.54
N GLU A 250 9.28 29.02 3.49
CA GLU A 250 10.34 28.66 2.55
C GLU A 250 10.70 27.16 2.67
N ASN A 251 10.83 26.50 1.53
CA ASN A 251 11.14 25.07 1.41
C ASN A 251 10.19 24.11 2.15
N LEU A 252 8.95 24.53 2.44
CA LEU A 252 7.89 23.66 2.93
C LEU A 252 6.76 23.58 1.90
N LEU A 253 6.67 22.43 1.23
CA LEU A 253 5.61 22.14 0.28
C LEU A 253 4.41 21.52 0.98
N CYS A 254 3.20 21.93 0.62
CA CYS A 254 1.96 21.25 0.99
C CYS A 254 1.12 20.95 -0.25
N ALA A 255 0.82 19.68 -0.51
CA ALA A 255 0.03 19.19 -1.65
C ALA A 255 -1.29 18.54 -1.21
N LYS A 256 -2.30 18.54 -2.08
CA LYS A 256 -3.49 17.69 -1.95
C LYS A 256 -3.43 16.55 -2.96
N ILE A 257 -3.59 15.32 -2.49
CA ILE A 257 -3.54 14.10 -3.31
C ILE A 257 -4.75 13.22 -2.99
N GLN A 258 -5.51 12.83 -4.00
CA GLN A 258 -6.66 11.93 -3.88
C GLN A 258 -6.23 10.47 -3.61
N SER A 259 -7.07 9.75 -2.88
CA SER A 259 -6.85 8.35 -2.55
C SER A 259 -7.35 7.44 -3.67
N ARG A 260 -6.48 6.64 -4.29
CA ARG A 260 -6.88 5.61 -5.28
C ARG A 260 -7.86 4.58 -4.73
N HIS A 261 -7.81 4.35 -3.42
CA HIS A 261 -8.62 3.30 -2.77
C HIS A 261 -9.99 3.79 -2.30
N ILE A 262 -10.25 5.11 -2.27
CA ILE A 262 -11.47 5.69 -1.68
C ILE A 262 -11.85 6.95 -2.48
N SER A 263 -12.85 6.80 -3.35
CA SER A 263 -13.21 7.73 -4.43
C SER A 263 -13.34 9.22 -4.06
N PRO A 264 -13.83 9.67 -2.89
CA PRO A 264 -13.84 11.11 -2.58
C PRO A 264 -12.68 11.59 -1.69
N LYS A 265 -11.81 10.69 -1.18
CA LYS A 265 -10.92 11.05 -0.07
C LYS A 265 -9.61 11.66 -0.57
N CYS A 266 -9.41 12.94 -0.31
CA CYS A 266 -8.12 13.62 -0.52
C CYS A 266 -7.31 13.71 0.77
N TYR A 267 -6.01 13.47 0.66
CA TYR A 267 -5.05 13.62 1.73
C TYR A 267 -4.18 14.84 1.47
N ARG A 268 -3.93 15.62 2.53
CA ARG A 268 -2.86 16.62 2.51
C ARG A 268 -1.51 15.92 2.75
N VAL A 269 -0.50 16.39 2.04
CA VAL A 269 0.87 15.88 2.04
C VAL A 269 1.80 17.06 2.23
N TRP A 270 2.73 16.96 3.17
CA TRP A 270 3.76 17.97 3.42
C TRP A 270 5.13 17.38 3.19
N VAL A 271 6.01 18.16 2.56
CA VAL A 271 7.41 17.81 2.31
C VAL A 271 8.27 19.02 2.63
N LYS A 272 9.19 18.88 3.58
CA LYS A 272 10.24 19.85 3.87
C LYS A 272 11.50 19.42 3.14
N TYR A 273 12.14 20.35 2.43
CA TYR A 273 13.32 20.10 1.62
C TYR A 273 14.36 21.22 1.78
N ASP A 274 15.52 21.03 1.16
CA ASP A 274 16.52 22.05 0.88
C ASP A 274 16.93 21.97 -0.60
N ASP A 275 17.96 22.70 -1.01
CA ASP A 275 18.40 22.78 -2.40
C ASP A 275 18.86 21.44 -2.99
N ILE A 276 19.20 20.46 -2.14
CA ILE A 276 19.81 19.19 -2.56
C ILE A 276 19.01 17.96 -2.14
N SER A 277 18.11 18.05 -1.16
CA SER A 277 17.53 16.88 -0.49
C SER A 277 16.13 17.11 0.07
N VAL A 278 15.43 16.00 0.31
CA VAL A 278 14.19 15.99 1.09
C VAL A 278 14.52 15.65 2.54
N LEU A 279 14.14 16.54 3.45
CA LEU A 279 14.48 16.46 4.88
C LEU A 279 13.41 15.72 5.67
N PHE A 280 12.13 16.08 5.48
CA PHE A 280 11.02 15.51 6.23
C PHE A 280 9.75 15.42 5.40
N TRP A 281 8.87 14.49 5.75
CA TRP A 281 7.56 14.35 5.11
C TRP A 281 6.48 13.97 6.12
N TYR A 282 5.26 14.38 5.81
CA TYR A 282 4.06 14.00 6.55
C TYR A 282 2.87 13.89 5.61
N CYS A 283 1.98 12.95 5.85
CA CYS A 283 0.74 12.83 5.09
C CYS A 283 -0.41 12.46 6.01
N HIS A 284 -1.59 13.03 5.80
CA HIS A 284 -2.81 12.72 6.55
C HIS A 284 -3.36 11.30 6.34
N CYS A 285 -2.77 10.50 5.45
CA CYS A 285 -3.20 9.13 5.24
C CYS A 285 -2.92 8.25 6.47
N LYS A 286 -3.60 7.11 6.56
CA LYS A 286 -3.55 6.20 7.72
C LYS A 286 -2.14 5.89 8.24
N ALA A 287 -1.17 5.76 7.34
CA ALA A 287 0.22 5.41 7.65
C ALA A 287 1.21 6.57 7.40
N GLY A 288 0.71 7.79 7.16
CA GLY A 288 1.52 8.91 6.68
C GLY A 288 2.27 9.68 7.77
N SER A 289 2.09 9.31 9.04
CA SER A 289 2.85 9.84 10.18
C SER A 289 4.23 9.17 10.34
N ARG A 290 4.48 8.02 9.70
CA ARG A 290 5.74 7.29 9.84
C ARG A 290 6.95 8.05 9.30
N VAL A 291 8.10 7.76 9.90
CA VAL A 291 9.43 8.16 9.44
C VAL A 291 10.10 7.03 8.66
N VAL A 292 9.77 5.78 8.95
CA VAL A 292 10.29 4.63 8.20
C VAL A 292 9.60 4.57 6.84
N GLY A 293 10.30 5.02 5.80
CA GLY A 293 9.74 5.07 4.45
C GLY A 293 8.60 6.07 4.30
N THR A 294 8.00 6.10 3.12
CA THR A 294 6.93 7.05 2.74
C THR A 294 5.65 6.33 2.35
N CYS A 295 4.50 6.98 2.45
CA CYS A 295 3.27 6.47 1.82
C CYS A 295 3.33 6.71 0.29
N SER A 296 2.41 6.10 -0.46
CA SER A 296 2.36 6.28 -1.92
C SER A 296 2.06 7.73 -2.32
N HIS A 297 1.32 8.50 -1.52
CA HIS A 297 1.04 9.91 -1.78
C HIS A 297 2.32 10.77 -1.73
N VAL A 298 3.09 10.65 -0.63
CA VAL A 298 4.37 11.34 -0.47
C VAL A 298 5.33 10.94 -1.59
N THR A 299 5.40 9.65 -1.90
CA THR A 299 6.31 9.14 -2.93
C THR A 299 5.96 9.68 -4.31
N ALA A 300 4.68 9.72 -4.68
CA ALA A 300 4.23 10.28 -5.95
C ALA A 300 4.65 11.74 -6.12
N LEU A 301 4.49 12.54 -5.06
CA LEU A 301 4.87 13.94 -5.06
C LEU A 301 6.39 14.13 -5.19
N ILE A 302 7.18 13.46 -4.36
CA ILE A 302 8.66 13.52 -4.40
C ILE A 302 9.18 13.02 -5.74
N TRP A 303 8.63 11.93 -6.25
CA TRP A 303 9.04 11.35 -7.52
C TRP A 303 8.75 12.26 -8.71
N TYR A 304 7.56 12.84 -8.78
CA TYR A 304 7.23 13.76 -9.87
C TYR A 304 8.11 15.01 -9.82
N LEU A 305 8.26 15.65 -8.66
CA LEU A 305 9.02 16.89 -8.53
C LEU A 305 10.53 16.69 -8.68
N GLY A 306 11.06 15.54 -8.23
CA GLY A 306 12.49 15.23 -8.28
C GLY A 306 12.98 14.61 -9.59
N ILE A 307 12.14 13.81 -10.27
CA ILE A 307 12.51 13.06 -11.49
C ILE A 307 11.48 13.26 -12.60
N GLY A 308 10.20 13.00 -12.30
CA GLY A 308 9.15 12.87 -13.30
C GLY A 308 9.09 14.07 -14.24
N LYS A 309 8.99 15.29 -13.70
CA LYS A 309 8.87 16.52 -14.50
C LYS A 309 10.05 16.81 -15.44
N TYR A 310 11.20 16.15 -15.26
CA TYR A 310 12.41 16.32 -16.07
C TYR A 310 12.64 15.19 -17.08
N THR A 311 11.76 14.21 -17.11
CA THR A 311 11.92 13.01 -17.95
C THR A 311 10.96 13.11 -19.12
N ASP A 312 11.46 13.04 -20.35
CA ASP A 312 10.57 12.92 -21.51
C ASP A 312 9.91 11.53 -21.52
N ASN A 313 8.66 11.45 -21.99
CA ASN A 313 7.91 10.18 -22.10
C ASN A 313 7.72 9.40 -20.78
N ILE A 314 7.52 10.12 -19.67
CA ILE A 314 7.29 9.61 -18.30
C ILE A 314 6.32 8.40 -18.21
N PHE A 315 5.35 8.29 -19.13
CA PHE A 315 4.29 7.27 -19.14
C PHE A 315 4.35 6.28 -20.30
N GLU A 316 5.45 6.22 -21.06
CA GLU A 316 5.55 5.33 -22.23
C GLU A 316 5.23 3.87 -21.89
N ASN A 317 5.59 3.44 -20.68
CA ASN A 317 5.32 2.10 -20.15
C ASN A 317 3.98 1.97 -19.39
N CYS A 318 3.26 3.08 -19.16
CA CYS A 318 1.98 3.09 -18.46
C CYS A 318 0.82 3.18 -19.46
N ARG A 319 0.41 2.03 -19.99
CA ARG A 319 -0.77 1.95 -20.87
C ARG A 319 -2.02 2.41 -20.12
N ASP A 320 -2.70 3.41 -20.65
CA ASP A 320 -4.01 3.80 -20.15
C ASP A 320 -5.09 2.91 -20.77
N TRP A 321 -5.72 2.09 -19.91
CA TRP A 321 -6.81 1.20 -20.29
C TRP A 321 -8.17 1.86 -20.11
N SER A 322 -8.24 2.97 -19.37
CA SER A 322 -9.51 3.64 -19.04
C SER A 322 -10.17 4.24 -20.28
N LYS A 323 -9.39 4.70 -21.27
CA LYS A 323 -9.88 5.11 -22.59
C LYS A 323 -10.69 4.06 -23.38
N TYR A 324 -10.61 2.78 -23.01
CA TYR A 324 -11.39 1.71 -23.62
C TYR A 324 -12.67 1.37 -22.83
N LEU A 325 -12.93 2.10 -21.74
CA LEU A 325 -14.10 1.95 -20.89
C LEU A 325 -15.06 3.11 -21.11
N LEU A 326 -16.36 2.84 -21.05
CA LEU A 326 -17.40 3.86 -21.07
C LEU A 326 -17.57 4.41 -19.64
N ASP A 327 -17.62 5.74 -19.49
CA ASP A 327 -17.92 6.38 -18.21
C ASP A 327 -19.38 6.86 -18.20
N ALA A 328 -20.21 6.21 -17.38
CA ALA A 328 -21.62 6.56 -17.25
C ALA A 328 -21.86 7.95 -16.62
N ARG A 329 -20.81 8.61 -16.10
CA ARG A 329 -20.86 10.01 -15.64
C ARG A 329 -20.80 11.01 -16.80
N ASN A 330 -20.33 10.60 -17.98
CA ASN A 330 -20.43 11.40 -19.21
C ASN A 330 -21.85 11.33 -19.76
N LEU A 331 -22.79 11.89 -19.02
CA LEU A 331 -24.11 12.19 -19.54
C LEU A 331 -24.01 13.52 -20.32
N PRO A 332 -24.63 13.63 -21.51
CA PRO A 332 -24.75 14.93 -22.17
C PRO A 332 -25.51 15.90 -21.26
N ASP A 333 -25.09 17.17 -21.27
CA ASP A 333 -25.78 18.21 -20.50
C ASP A 333 -27.27 18.21 -20.88
N PRO A 334 -28.18 18.31 -19.89
CA PRO A 334 -29.59 18.42 -20.18
C PRO A 334 -29.81 19.64 -21.05
N VAL A 335 -30.44 19.44 -22.20
CA VAL A 335 -30.83 20.53 -23.11
C VAL A 335 -31.64 21.53 -22.28
N THR A 336 -31.07 22.71 -22.04
CA THR A 336 -31.80 23.84 -21.49
C THR A 336 -32.85 24.21 -22.53
N VAL A 337 -34.09 23.81 -22.29
CA VAL A 337 -35.23 24.36 -23.02
C VAL A 337 -35.32 25.80 -22.54
N ASP A 338 -34.96 26.76 -23.40
CA ASP A 338 -35.23 28.18 -23.16
C ASP A 338 -36.76 28.34 -23.07
N GLU A 339 -37.29 28.29 -21.85
CA GLU A 339 -38.58 28.89 -21.54
C GLU A 339 -38.34 30.40 -21.42
N SER A 340 -38.14 31.07 -22.55
CA SER A 340 -38.35 32.51 -22.63
C SER A 340 -39.85 32.74 -22.83
N ASP A 341 -40.51 33.03 -21.71
CA ASP A 341 -41.81 33.68 -21.66
C ASP A 341 -41.87 34.84 -22.66
N ASN A 342 -42.79 34.76 -23.61
CA ASN A 342 -43.31 35.92 -24.31
C ASN A 342 -44.80 36.01 -23.97
N GLU A 343 -45.09 36.61 -22.81
CA GLU A 343 -46.38 37.23 -22.56
C GLU A 343 -46.37 38.68 -23.07
N GLU A 344 -47.57 39.10 -23.49
CA GLU A 344 -48.06 40.46 -23.77
C GLU A 344 -47.73 41.08 -25.14
N ALA A 345 -48.64 41.76 -25.83
CA ALA A 345 -50.09 41.95 -25.78
C ALA A 345 -50.44 42.89 -26.96
N ASN A 346 -51.74 43.05 -27.24
CA ASN A 346 -52.42 44.13 -27.96
C ASN A 346 -52.31 44.15 -29.50
N ASP A 347 -53.32 44.55 -30.27
CA ASP A 347 -54.78 44.73 -30.12
C ASP A 347 -55.26 45.29 -31.49
N GLU A 348 -56.57 45.17 -31.78
CA GLU A 348 -57.35 45.92 -32.80
C GLU A 348 -57.04 45.58 -34.28
N GLU A 349 -58.00 45.31 -35.18
CA GLU A 349 -59.37 45.82 -35.37
C GLU A 349 -60.22 44.81 -36.20
#